data_AF-A0A221R5F0-F1
#
_entry.id   AF-A0A221R5F0-F1
#
_cell.length_a   1.000
_cell.length_b   1.000
_cell.length_c   1.000
_cell.angle_alpha   90.00
_cell.angle_beta   90.00
_cell.angle_gamma   90.00
#
_symmetry.space_group_name_H-M   'P 1'
#
loop_
_entity.id
_entity.type
_entity.pdbx_description
1 polymer ?
#
loop_
_entity_poly.entity_id
_entity_poly.type
_entity_poly.pdbx_seq_one_letter_code
_entity_poly.pdbx_strand_id
1 'polypeptide(L)'
;MTLLDRRRKAPAPERSGPGGAQPRETDGARAARLRRRARLLSWGFPFVLLALVVAAKLLTMSAAAQQAIWAYDAKDGSGVSGAADWMGTADVVETHKSHFARGDALVLAGDFAGARSAFEEALRRTGSDDECTIRVNLVLATEKLGDAARDGGDAVSADRLYADAATVIKQAPEGCFEPDSPQNQQQQGDRLGEARDRLERKRAEEQASGNQSQQPGQGTPPQSQPSAAPPRTPEQQAQDGRVDALERSSEAGQQERSEGDQRRDYLQNPPAAPVDRPW
;
A
#
# COMPACT_ATOMS: atom_id res chain seq x y z
N MET A 1 4.55 -75.24 54.19
CA MET A 1 4.75 -74.51 55.46
C MET A 1 4.33 -73.06 55.23
N THR A 2 3.61 -72.31 56.05
CA THR A 2 2.88 -72.53 57.30
C THR A 2 2.39 -71.10 57.64
N LEU A 3 1.07 -70.87 57.74
CA LEU A 3 0.41 -69.87 58.61
C LEU A 3 0.72 -68.35 58.35
N LEU A 4 -0.15 -67.36 58.54
CA LEU A 4 -1.36 -67.21 59.34
C LEU A 4 -2.29 -66.18 58.67
N ASP A 5 -3.57 -66.56 58.61
CA ASP A 5 -4.73 -65.70 58.56
C ASP A 5 -4.74 -64.73 59.77
N ARG A 6 -4.88 -63.43 59.53
CA ARG A 6 -5.16 -62.43 60.56
C ARG A 6 -6.27 -61.52 60.07
N ARG A 7 -7.52 -61.99 60.18
CA ARG A 7 -8.73 -61.16 60.13
C ARG A 7 -8.56 -59.91 60.99
N ARG A 8 -8.40 -58.75 60.36
CA ARG A 8 -8.57 -57.45 61.03
C ARG A 8 -10.06 -57.17 61.11
N LYS A 9 -10.56 -57.08 62.34
CA LYS A 9 -11.89 -56.59 62.71
C LYS A 9 -12.00 -55.13 62.23
N ALA A 10 -12.93 -54.84 61.33
CA ALA A 10 -13.25 -53.48 60.93
C ALA A 10 -13.88 -52.73 62.14
N PRO A 11 -13.47 -51.50 62.46
CA PRO A 11 -14.20 -50.68 63.41
C PRO A 11 -15.56 -50.25 62.81
N ALA A 12 -16.57 -50.23 63.67
CA ALA A 12 -17.95 -49.84 63.34
C ALA A 12 -18.01 -48.40 62.78
N PRO A 13 -19.01 -48.06 61.94
CA PRO A 13 -19.19 -46.70 61.45
C PRO A 13 -19.54 -45.77 62.62
N GLU A 14 -18.66 -44.80 62.89
CA GLU A 14 -18.98 -43.70 63.80
C GLU A 14 -20.18 -42.94 63.26
N ARG A 15 -21.15 -42.75 64.16
CA ARG A 15 -22.41 -42.08 63.90
C ARG A 15 -22.16 -40.62 63.54
N SER A 16 -22.78 -40.19 62.44
CA SER A 16 -22.92 -38.81 62.02
C SER A 16 -23.35 -37.90 63.18
N GLY A 17 -22.46 -37.00 63.61
CA GLY A 17 -22.81 -35.87 64.47
C GLY A 17 -23.61 -34.81 63.69
N PRO A 18 -24.53 -34.08 64.33
CA PRO A 18 -25.37 -33.11 63.65
C PRO A 18 -24.57 -31.84 63.31
N GLY A 19 -24.63 -31.42 62.05
CA GLY A 19 -24.45 -30.03 61.61
C GLY A 19 -23.23 -29.29 62.17
N GLY A 20 -22.06 -29.52 61.56
CA GLY A 20 -20.98 -28.55 61.63
C GLY A 20 -21.42 -27.25 60.97
N ALA A 21 -21.89 -26.28 61.77
CA ALA A 21 -22.12 -24.93 61.31
C ALA A 21 -20.80 -24.41 60.76
N GLN A 22 -20.75 -24.16 59.43
CA GLN A 22 -19.61 -23.46 58.85
C GLN A 22 -19.40 -22.16 59.64
N PRO A 23 -18.16 -21.83 60.06
CA PRO A 23 -17.92 -20.63 60.85
C PRO A 23 -18.45 -19.42 60.07
N ARG A 24 -19.50 -18.79 60.60
CA ARG A 24 -20.05 -17.55 60.03
C ARG A 24 -18.93 -16.51 60.05
N GLU A 25 -18.52 -16.10 58.86
CA GLU A 25 -17.56 -15.03 58.67
C GLU A 25 -17.97 -13.81 59.52
N THR A 26 -17.09 -13.33 60.40
CA THR A 26 -17.41 -12.17 61.22
C THR A 26 -17.55 -10.94 60.32
N ASP A 27 -18.52 -10.06 60.63
CA ASP A 27 -18.79 -8.85 59.83
C ASP A 27 -17.53 -7.98 59.65
N GLY A 28 -16.63 -7.98 60.65
CA GLY A 28 -15.34 -7.31 60.60
C GLY A 28 -14.37 -7.90 59.56
N ALA A 29 -14.29 -9.23 59.46
CA ALA A 29 -13.48 -9.90 58.44
C ALA A 29 -14.03 -9.64 57.03
N ARG A 30 -15.37 -9.63 56.89
CA ARG A 30 -16.07 -9.33 55.63
C ARG A 30 -15.80 -7.89 55.18
N ALA A 31 -15.92 -6.92 56.10
CA ALA A 31 -15.62 -5.52 55.82
C ALA A 31 -14.14 -5.25 55.48
N ALA A 32 -13.20 -5.98 56.08
CA ALA A 32 -11.78 -5.88 55.75
C ALA A 32 -11.44 -6.45 54.35
N ARG A 33 -12.05 -7.58 53.98
CA ARG A 33 -11.94 -8.15 52.62
C ARG A 33 -12.52 -7.22 51.56
N LEU A 34 -13.70 -6.65 51.79
CA LEU A 34 -14.33 -5.71 50.86
C LEU A 34 -13.49 -4.43 50.66
N ARG A 35 -12.90 -3.88 51.73
CA ARG A 35 -12.00 -2.71 51.63
C ARG A 35 -10.71 -3.01 50.85
N ARG A 36 -10.09 -4.18 51.05
CA ARG A 36 -8.93 -4.61 50.25
C ARG A 36 -9.29 -4.80 48.78
N ARG A 37 -10.43 -5.45 48.49
CA ARG A 37 -10.94 -5.61 47.11
C ARG A 37 -11.23 -4.26 46.46
N ALA A 38 -11.90 -3.34 47.16
CA ALA A 38 -12.18 -2.01 46.65
C ALA A 38 -10.89 -1.24 46.35
N ARG A 39 -9.87 -1.34 47.20
CA ARG A 39 -8.57 -0.67 47.01
C ARG A 39 -7.81 -1.23 45.80
N LEU A 40 -7.77 -2.56 45.66
CA LEU A 40 -7.17 -3.24 44.50
C LEU A 40 -7.91 -2.90 43.21
N LEU A 41 -9.25 -2.86 43.24
CA LEU A 41 -10.06 -2.44 42.10
C LEU A 41 -9.82 -0.97 41.76
N SER A 42 -9.76 -0.05 42.72
CA SER A 42 -9.49 1.37 42.42
C SER A 42 -8.09 1.63 41.87
N TRP A 43 -7.10 0.80 42.21
CA TRP A 43 -5.76 0.88 41.63
C TRP A 43 -5.64 0.17 40.28
N GLY A 44 -6.37 -0.93 40.06
CA GLY A 44 -6.38 -1.65 38.77
C GLY A 44 -7.34 -1.03 37.73
N PHE A 45 -8.43 -0.41 38.18
CA PHE A 45 -9.46 0.21 37.34
C PHE A 45 -8.89 1.21 36.32
N PRO A 46 -7.99 2.15 36.66
CA PRO A 46 -7.44 3.06 35.65
C PRO A 46 -6.65 2.32 34.56
N PHE A 47 -5.91 1.26 34.90
CA PHE A 47 -5.18 0.46 33.91
C PHE A 47 -6.11 -0.36 33.02
N VAL A 48 -7.16 -0.95 33.59
CA VAL A 48 -8.19 -1.68 32.82
C VAL A 48 -8.95 -0.72 31.91
N LEU A 49 -9.32 0.45 32.41
CA LEU A 49 -9.99 1.49 31.63
C LEU A 49 -9.11 1.97 30.48
N LEU A 50 -7.82 2.24 30.75
CA LEU A 50 -6.84 2.60 29.72
C LEU A 50 -6.73 1.49 28.65
N ALA A 51 -6.62 0.22 29.06
CA ALA A 51 -6.57 -0.91 28.13
C ALA A 51 -7.85 -1.01 27.27
N LEU A 52 -9.03 -0.78 27.85
CA LEU A 52 -10.29 -0.74 27.11
C LEU A 52 -10.36 0.42 26.12
N VAL A 53 -9.85 1.60 26.49
CA VAL A 53 -9.78 2.76 25.58
C VAL A 53 -8.83 2.48 24.41
N VAL A 54 -7.67 1.88 24.68
CA VAL A 54 -6.72 1.47 23.62
C VAL A 54 -7.37 0.43 22.70
N ALA A 55 -8.02 -0.60 23.26
CA ALA A 55 -8.72 -1.60 22.46
C ALA A 55 -9.82 -1.00 21.59
N ALA A 56 -10.64 -0.09 22.15
CA ALA A 56 -11.67 0.63 21.40
C ALA A 56 -11.06 1.48 20.28
N LYS A 57 -9.95 2.20 20.55
CA LYS A 57 -9.24 3.00 19.54
C LYS A 57 -8.74 2.12 18.39
N LEU A 58 -8.10 0.98 18.68
CA LEU A 58 -7.63 0.06 17.63
C LEU A 58 -8.79 -0.44 16.75
N LEU A 59 -9.91 -0.82 17.35
CA LEU A 59 -11.11 -1.23 16.61
C LEU A 59 -11.64 -0.11 15.70
N THR A 60 -11.68 1.14 16.21
CA THR A 60 -12.12 2.29 15.39
C THR A 60 -11.13 2.63 14.28
N MET A 61 -9.82 2.41 14.47
CA MET A 61 -8.83 2.63 13.42
C MET A 61 -8.96 1.58 12.31
N SER A 62 -9.19 0.31 12.65
CA SER A 62 -9.47 -0.72 11.64
C SER A 62 -10.71 -0.39 10.81
N ALA A 63 -11.77 0.14 11.43
CA ALA A 63 -12.96 0.59 10.72
C ALA A 63 -12.67 1.79 9.80
N ALA A 64 -11.87 2.76 10.27
CA ALA A 64 -11.48 3.92 9.46
C ALA A 64 -10.56 3.53 8.30
N ALA A 65 -9.65 2.59 8.49
CA ALA A 65 -8.83 2.03 7.41
C ALA A 65 -9.70 1.35 6.35
N GLN A 66 -10.69 0.55 6.76
CA GLN A 66 -11.64 -0.06 5.83
C GLN A 66 -12.45 0.98 5.05
N GLN A 67 -12.87 2.06 5.72
CA GLN A 67 -13.55 3.17 5.07
C GLN A 67 -12.64 3.89 4.07
N ALA A 68 -11.37 4.10 4.40
CA ALA A 68 -10.39 4.68 3.47
C ALA A 68 -10.24 3.82 2.22
N ILE A 69 -10.17 2.49 2.36
CA ILE A 69 -10.10 1.56 1.22
C ILE A 69 -11.34 1.68 0.34
N TRP A 70 -12.54 1.64 0.92
CA TRP A 70 -13.78 1.78 0.13
C TRP A 70 -13.93 3.16 -0.51
N ALA A 71 -13.53 4.22 0.18
CA ALA A 71 -13.52 5.57 -0.37
C ALA A 71 -12.51 5.66 -1.53
N TYR A 72 -11.33 5.05 -1.39
CA TYR A 72 -10.33 5.01 -2.44
C TYR A 72 -10.83 4.25 -3.68
N ASP A 73 -11.44 3.08 -3.48
CA ASP A 73 -12.11 2.31 -4.54
C ASP A 73 -13.21 3.11 -5.24
N ALA A 74 -13.95 3.91 -4.48
CA ALA A 74 -14.99 4.80 -4.99
C ALA A 74 -14.44 6.10 -5.60
N LYS A 75 -13.11 6.31 -5.58
CA LYS A 75 -12.42 7.56 -5.96
C LYS A 75 -12.91 8.79 -5.17
N ASP A 76 -13.38 8.58 -3.95
CA ASP A 76 -13.79 9.63 -3.02
C ASP A 76 -12.59 10.11 -2.20
N GLY A 77 -11.84 11.06 -2.75
CA GLY A 77 -10.71 11.68 -2.06
C GLY A 77 -11.09 12.34 -0.73
N SER A 78 -12.32 12.86 -0.60
CA SER A 78 -12.79 13.47 0.64
C SER A 78 -12.98 12.44 1.75
N GLY A 79 -13.55 11.28 1.41
CA GLY A 79 -13.66 10.12 2.30
C GLY A 79 -12.30 9.59 2.75
N VAL A 80 -11.34 9.49 1.84
CA VAL A 80 -9.96 9.08 2.18
C VAL A 80 -9.29 10.11 3.10
N SER A 81 -9.45 11.41 2.81
CA SER A 81 -8.86 12.49 3.64
C SER A 81 -9.41 12.50 5.07
N GLY A 82 -10.74 12.35 5.24
CA GLY A 82 -11.36 12.29 6.56
C GLY A 82 -10.94 11.07 7.35
N ALA A 83 -10.77 9.92 6.69
CA ALA A 83 -10.21 8.73 7.30
C ALA A 83 -8.74 8.92 7.70
N ALA A 84 -7.93 9.56 6.86
CA ALA A 84 -6.52 9.88 7.16
C ALA A 84 -6.38 10.80 8.37
N ASP A 85 -7.19 11.86 8.46
CA ASP A 85 -7.19 12.78 9.59
C ASP A 85 -7.60 12.07 10.89
N TRP A 86 -8.65 11.25 10.83
CA TRP A 86 -9.07 10.43 11.98
C TRP A 86 -7.98 9.46 12.41
N MET A 87 -7.28 8.85 11.45
CA MET A 87 -6.16 7.95 11.73
C MET A 87 -5.00 8.69 12.41
N GLY A 88 -4.67 9.91 11.96
CA GLY A 88 -3.60 10.72 12.55
C GLY A 88 -3.88 11.21 13.98
N THR A 89 -5.13 11.21 14.45
CA THR A 89 -5.43 11.61 15.83
C THR A 89 -4.91 10.59 16.86
N ALA A 90 -3.97 11.06 17.69
CA ALA A 90 -3.30 10.28 18.74
C ALA A 90 -2.56 9.03 18.24
N ASP A 91 -2.07 9.05 16.98
CA ASP A 91 -1.23 7.98 16.45
C ASP A 91 0.23 8.18 16.84
N VAL A 92 0.70 7.33 17.75
CA VAL A 92 2.07 7.35 18.29
C VAL A 92 2.88 6.13 17.81
N VAL A 93 2.22 5.13 17.20
CA VAL A 93 2.85 3.82 16.92
C VAL A 93 3.12 3.63 15.43
N GLU A 94 2.22 4.04 14.53
CA GLU A 94 2.34 3.81 13.08
C GLU A 94 2.09 5.10 12.27
N THR A 95 2.72 6.20 12.70
CA THR A 95 2.44 7.54 12.16
C THR A 95 2.56 7.64 10.64
N HIS A 96 3.38 6.80 9.99
CA HIS A 96 3.53 6.77 8.54
C HIS A 96 2.22 6.45 7.80
N LYS A 97 1.32 5.65 8.36
CA LYS A 97 0.06 5.25 7.70
C LYS A 97 -0.89 6.43 7.49
N SER A 98 -0.94 7.36 8.45
CA SER A 98 -1.73 8.59 8.29
C SER A 98 -1.22 9.46 7.14
N HIS A 99 0.10 9.59 7.00
CA HIS A 99 0.73 10.34 5.92
C HIS A 99 0.56 9.64 4.58
N PHE A 100 0.64 8.31 4.55
CA PHE A 100 0.38 7.51 3.35
C PHE A 100 -1.06 7.70 2.85
N ALA A 101 -2.06 7.52 3.72
CA ALA A 101 -3.46 7.73 3.36
C ALA A 101 -3.76 9.17 2.92
N ARG A 102 -3.09 10.16 3.52
CA ARG A 102 -3.16 11.55 3.04
C ARG A 102 -2.58 11.71 1.63
N GLY A 103 -1.48 11.02 1.33
CA GLY A 103 -0.91 10.95 -0.01
C GLY A 103 -1.92 10.41 -1.03
N ASP A 104 -2.58 9.30 -0.70
CA ASP A 104 -3.62 8.69 -1.54
C ASP A 104 -4.80 9.63 -1.81
N ALA A 105 -5.27 10.35 -0.78
CA ALA A 105 -6.32 11.35 -0.94
C ALA A 105 -5.90 12.48 -1.90
N LEU A 106 -4.64 12.92 -1.82
CA LEU A 106 -4.09 13.97 -2.68
C LEU A 106 -3.90 13.48 -4.13
N VAL A 107 -3.51 12.21 -4.32
CA VAL A 107 -3.50 11.56 -5.65
C VAL A 107 -4.90 11.57 -6.27
N LEU A 108 -5.93 11.20 -5.50
CA LEU A 108 -7.32 11.22 -5.98
C LEU A 108 -7.81 12.64 -6.31
N ALA A 109 -7.33 13.64 -5.58
CA ALA A 109 -7.61 15.05 -5.85
C ALA A 109 -6.80 15.62 -7.04
N GLY A 110 -5.84 14.87 -7.57
CA GLY A 110 -4.91 15.33 -8.62
C GLY A 110 -3.81 16.27 -8.12
N ASP A 111 -3.68 16.48 -6.81
CA ASP A 111 -2.59 17.25 -6.21
C ASP A 111 -1.36 16.36 -6.00
N PHE A 112 -0.64 16.10 -7.10
CA PHE A 112 0.55 15.25 -7.07
C PHE A 112 1.73 15.88 -6.30
N ALA A 113 1.77 17.21 -6.16
CA ALA A 113 2.80 17.90 -5.39
C ALA A 113 2.59 17.67 -3.89
N GLY A 114 1.35 17.86 -3.43
CA GLY A 114 0.94 17.50 -2.07
C GLY A 114 1.15 16.01 -1.80
N ALA A 115 0.75 15.14 -2.73
CA ALA A 115 0.91 13.70 -2.60
C ALA A 115 2.38 13.29 -2.44
N ARG A 116 3.28 13.84 -3.27
CA ARG A 116 4.73 13.62 -3.15
C ARG A 116 5.22 13.96 -1.75
N SER A 117 4.91 15.15 -1.23
CA SER A 117 5.33 15.56 0.12
C SER A 117 4.77 14.65 1.21
N ALA A 118 3.52 14.20 1.07
CA ALA A 118 2.89 13.29 2.03
C ALA A 118 3.56 11.90 2.03
N PHE A 119 3.86 11.33 0.86
CA PHE A 119 4.57 10.05 0.75
C PHE A 119 6.03 10.15 1.21
N GLU A 120 6.72 11.26 0.96
CA GLU A 120 8.06 11.49 1.51
C GLU A 120 8.05 11.54 3.05
N GLU A 121 7.02 12.14 3.65
CA GLU A 121 6.87 12.15 5.12
C GLU A 121 6.50 10.76 5.66
N ALA A 122 5.66 10.00 4.96
CA ALA A 122 5.39 8.61 5.29
C ALA A 122 6.69 7.79 5.25
N LEU A 123 7.51 7.97 4.22
CA LEU A 123 8.79 7.27 4.05
C LEU A 123 9.81 7.64 5.13
N ARG A 124 9.80 8.87 5.65
CA ARG A 124 10.67 9.26 6.77
C ARG A 124 10.28 8.60 8.10
N ARG A 125 9.02 8.21 8.24
CA ARG A 125 8.44 7.68 9.49
C ARG A 125 8.24 6.16 9.49
N THR A 126 8.33 5.53 8.33
CA THR A 126 8.12 4.08 8.18
C THR A 126 9.31 3.29 8.70
N GLY A 127 9.03 2.08 9.19
CA GLY A 127 10.00 0.99 9.28
C GLY A 127 10.08 0.22 7.96
N SER A 128 10.68 -0.98 7.99
CA SER A 128 10.90 -1.83 6.81
C SER A 128 9.62 -2.32 6.13
N ASP A 129 8.52 -2.44 6.85
CA ASP A 129 7.39 -3.27 6.43
C ASP A 129 6.57 -2.60 5.31
N ASP A 130 6.30 -1.30 5.43
CA ASP A 130 5.51 -0.53 4.45
C ASP A 130 6.37 0.26 3.46
N GLU A 131 7.71 0.21 3.61
CA GLU A 131 8.64 1.04 2.85
C GLU A 131 8.48 0.88 1.33
N CYS A 132 8.38 -0.36 0.84
CA CYS A 132 8.29 -0.64 -0.59
C CYS A 132 7.00 -0.07 -1.20
N THR A 133 5.87 -0.20 -0.50
CA THR A 133 4.57 0.33 -0.92
C THR A 133 4.58 1.86 -0.95
N ILE A 134 5.18 2.51 0.05
CA ILE A 134 5.32 3.96 0.08
C ILE A 134 6.18 4.44 -1.10
N ARG A 135 7.29 3.75 -1.38
CA ARG A 135 8.17 4.09 -2.51
C ARG A 135 7.47 3.96 -3.86
N VAL A 136 6.66 2.91 -4.08
CA VAL A 136 5.86 2.76 -5.31
C VAL A 136 4.98 4.00 -5.53
N ASN A 137 4.25 4.43 -4.50
CA ASN A 137 3.34 5.57 -4.61
C ASN A 137 4.07 6.91 -4.75
N LEU A 138 5.19 7.08 -4.04
CA LEU A 138 6.06 8.26 -4.19
C LEU A 138 6.60 8.38 -5.62
N VAL A 139 7.03 7.26 -6.21
CA VAL A 139 7.51 7.19 -7.60
C VAL A 139 6.41 7.61 -8.56
N LEU A 140 5.20 7.05 -8.42
CA LEU A 140 4.06 7.39 -9.28
C LEU A 140 3.66 8.86 -9.17
N ALA A 141 3.56 9.42 -7.96
CA ALA A 141 3.24 10.83 -7.77
C ALA A 141 4.32 11.75 -8.37
N THR A 142 5.60 11.41 -8.19
CA THR A 142 6.71 12.18 -8.73
C THR A 142 6.77 12.09 -10.25
N GLU A 143 6.49 10.93 -10.82
CA GLU A 143 6.36 10.75 -12.27
C GLU A 143 5.23 11.61 -12.84
N LYS A 144 4.06 11.67 -12.18
CA LYS A 144 2.95 12.52 -12.62
C LYS A 144 3.28 14.00 -12.63
N LEU A 145 4.12 14.46 -11.70
CA LEU A 145 4.66 15.82 -11.76
C LEU A 145 5.58 16.01 -12.98
N GLY A 146 6.41 15.01 -13.29
CA GLY A 146 7.26 15.02 -14.48
C GLY A 146 6.43 15.10 -15.77
N ASP A 147 5.37 14.29 -15.85
CA ASP A 147 4.41 14.30 -16.97
C ASP A 147 3.78 15.68 -17.14
N ALA A 148 3.32 16.29 -16.05
CA ALA A 148 2.73 17.63 -16.08
C ALA A 148 3.74 18.71 -16.50
N ALA A 149 4.99 18.61 -16.06
CA ALA A 149 6.05 19.53 -16.48
C ALA A 149 6.35 19.40 -17.98
N ARG A 150 6.44 18.16 -18.48
CA ARG A 150 6.63 17.85 -19.89
C ARG A 150 5.48 18.40 -20.74
N ASP A 151 4.24 18.13 -20.34
CA ASP A 151 3.04 18.62 -21.04
C ASP A 151 2.96 20.16 -21.03
N GLY A 152 3.52 20.80 -20.00
CA GLY A 152 3.71 22.24 -19.91
C GLY A 152 4.90 22.79 -20.71
N GLY A 153 5.67 21.94 -21.38
CA GLY A 153 6.85 22.32 -22.17
C GLY A 153 8.13 22.54 -21.36
N ASP A 154 8.15 22.21 -20.07
CA ASP A 154 9.32 22.31 -19.20
C ASP A 154 10.06 20.96 -19.12
N ALA A 155 10.76 20.63 -20.20
CA ALA A 155 11.55 19.39 -20.33
C ALA A 155 12.66 19.27 -19.27
N VAL A 156 13.21 20.39 -18.80
CA VAL A 156 14.28 20.39 -17.77
C VAL A 156 13.70 19.97 -16.42
N SER A 157 12.56 20.54 -16.03
CA SER A 157 11.87 20.10 -14.81
C SER A 157 11.37 18.67 -14.93
N ALA A 158 10.88 18.25 -16.10
CA ALA A 158 10.46 16.87 -16.35
C ALA A 158 11.60 15.87 -16.16
N ASP A 159 12.76 16.05 -16.81
CA ASP A 159 13.93 15.14 -16.62
C ASP A 159 14.37 15.08 -15.16
N ARG A 160 14.38 16.22 -14.46
CA ARG A 160 14.72 16.28 -13.03
C ARG A 160 13.74 15.47 -12.20
N LEU A 161 12.44 15.58 -12.44
CA LEU A 161 11.41 14.85 -11.70
C LEU A 161 11.47 13.35 -11.98
N TYR A 162 11.71 12.93 -13.22
CA TYR A 162 11.92 11.52 -13.52
C TYR A 162 13.21 10.98 -12.88
N ALA A 163 14.26 11.79 -12.80
CA ALA A 163 15.51 11.43 -12.10
C ALA A 163 15.30 11.31 -10.58
N ASP A 164 14.53 12.22 -9.98
CA ASP A 164 14.13 12.14 -8.57
C ASP A 164 13.37 10.81 -8.32
N ALA A 165 12.39 10.48 -9.16
CA ALA A 165 11.63 9.23 -9.06
C ALA A 165 12.52 7.99 -9.21
N ALA A 166 13.45 7.98 -10.16
CA ALA A 166 14.41 6.89 -10.33
C ALA A 166 15.34 6.74 -9.11
N THR A 167 15.67 7.84 -8.44
CA THR A 167 16.47 7.83 -7.21
C THR A 167 15.71 7.15 -6.07
N VAL A 168 14.39 7.37 -5.95
CA VAL A 168 13.55 6.68 -4.95
C VAL A 168 13.56 5.16 -5.16
N ILE A 169 13.52 4.71 -6.42
CA ILE A 169 13.62 3.29 -6.77
C ILE A 169 15.01 2.74 -6.39
N LYS A 170 16.08 3.46 -6.75
CA LYS A 170 17.46 3.04 -6.45
C LYS A 170 17.74 2.92 -4.94
N GLN A 171 17.06 3.72 -4.15
CA GLN A 171 17.18 3.72 -2.68
C GLN A 171 16.28 2.67 -2.01
N ALA A 172 15.45 1.94 -2.76
CA ALA A 172 14.63 0.89 -2.20
C ALA A 172 15.53 -0.26 -1.69
N PRO A 173 15.23 -0.83 -0.51
CA PRO A 173 15.98 -1.96 0.03
C PRO A 173 15.86 -3.20 -0.87
N GLU A 174 16.85 -4.09 -0.80
CA GLU A 174 16.87 -5.33 -1.59
C GLU A 174 15.62 -6.18 -1.37
N GLY A 175 15.10 -6.20 -0.13
CA GLY A 175 13.85 -6.87 0.21
C GLY A 175 12.65 -6.43 -0.63
N CYS A 176 12.63 -5.24 -1.22
CA CYS A 176 11.56 -4.86 -2.16
C CYS A 176 11.57 -5.68 -3.45
N PHE A 177 12.72 -6.22 -3.86
CA PHE A 177 12.91 -6.93 -5.13
C PHE A 177 13.13 -8.42 -4.97
N GLU A 178 13.31 -8.90 -3.73
CA GLU A 178 13.43 -10.32 -3.44
C GLU A 178 12.09 -11.03 -3.63
N PRO A 179 12.04 -12.13 -4.40
CA PRO A 179 10.86 -12.99 -4.44
C PRO A 179 10.53 -13.52 -3.04
N ASP A 180 9.24 -13.61 -2.71
CA ASP A 180 8.72 -14.14 -1.44
C ASP A 180 9.15 -13.38 -0.16
N SER A 181 9.74 -12.19 -0.29
CA SER A 181 10.05 -11.37 0.88
C SER A 181 8.75 -10.82 1.52
N PRO A 182 8.74 -10.56 2.84
CA PRO A 182 7.62 -9.89 3.49
C PRO A 182 7.30 -8.51 2.89
N GLN A 183 8.29 -7.82 2.34
CA GLN A 183 8.16 -6.47 1.79
C GLN A 183 7.72 -6.44 0.32
N ASN A 184 7.74 -7.59 -0.37
CA ASN A 184 7.41 -7.73 -1.79
C ASN A 184 6.13 -8.59 -2.02
N GLN A 185 5.25 -8.69 -1.03
CA GLN A 185 4.03 -9.52 -1.14
C GLN A 185 3.07 -9.09 -2.25
N GLN A 186 3.13 -7.83 -2.68
CA GLN A 186 2.26 -7.23 -3.69
C GLN A 186 2.99 -6.93 -5.00
N GLN A 187 4.11 -7.62 -5.22
CA GLN A 187 5.00 -7.41 -6.37
C GLN A 187 5.47 -5.96 -6.46
N GLN A 188 5.77 -5.33 -5.31
CA GLN A 188 6.32 -3.98 -5.25
C GLN A 188 7.61 -3.88 -6.07
N GLY A 189 8.46 -4.92 -6.04
CA GLY A 189 9.69 -5.00 -6.82
C GLY A 189 9.44 -4.93 -8.32
N ASP A 190 8.44 -5.66 -8.81
CA ASP A 190 8.05 -5.63 -10.23
C ASP A 190 7.52 -4.25 -10.61
N ARG A 191 6.62 -3.67 -9.81
CA ARG A 191 6.08 -2.32 -10.05
C ARG A 191 7.17 -1.25 -10.06
N LEU A 192 8.14 -1.35 -9.15
CA LEU A 192 9.32 -0.46 -9.11
C LEU A 192 10.24 -0.69 -10.32
N GLY A 193 10.42 -1.94 -10.75
CA GLY A 193 11.18 -2.30 -11.94
C GLY A 193 10.56 -1.74 -13.21
N GLU A 194 9.27 -1.96 -13.42
CA GLU A 194 8.51 -1.40 -14.54
C GLU A 194 8.53 0.13 -14.54
N ALA A 195 8.44 0.74 -13.35
CA ALA A 195 8.55 2.18 -13.20
C ALA A 195 9.94 2.70 -13.60
N ARG A 196 11.02 2.01 -13.20
CA ARG A 196 12.38 2.37 -13.62
C ARG A 196 12.48 2.38 -15.14
N ASP A 197 12.06 1.31 -15.80
CA ASP A 197 12.19 1.17 -17.24
C ASP A 197 11.35 2.24 -17.98
N ARG A 198 10.17 2.58 -17.45
CA ARG A 198 9.32 3.66 -17.97
C ARG A 198 9.97 5.04 -17.78
N LEU A 199 10.53 5.32 -16.62
CA LEU A 199 11.22 6.58 -16.32
C LEU A 199 12.46 6.75 -17.21
N GLU A 200 13.23 5.69 -17.46
CA GLU A 200 14.39 5.72 -18.34
C GLU A 200 14.01 6.13 -19.78
N ARG A 201 12.92 5.56 -20.31
CA ARG A 201 12.38 5.96 -21.62
C ARG A 201 11.96 7.43 -21.66
N LYS A 202 11.18 7.87 -20.67
CA LYS A 202 10.72 9.27 -20.57
C LYS A 202 11.90 10.24 -20.54
N ARG A 203 12.94 9.95 -19.77
CA ARG A 203 14.15 10.78 -19.70
C ARG A 203 14.92 10.83 -21.03
N ALA A 204 15.03 9.72 -21.73
CA ALA A 204 15.65 9.69 -23.06
C ALA A 204 14.88 10.59 -24.05
N GLU A 205 13.54 10.59 -23.98
CA GLU A 205 12.68 11.47 -24.77
C GLU A 205 12.87 12.95 -24.43
N GLU A 206 12.96 13.31 -23.13
CA GLU A 206 13.22 14.70 -22.71
C GLU A 206 14.59 15.19 -23.21
N GLN A 207 15.61 14.35 -23.13
CA GLN A 207 16.97 14.70 -23.55
C GLN A 207 17.09 14.85 -25.07
N ALA A 208 16.37 14.03 -25.84
CA ALA A 208 16.27 14.18 -27.29
C ALA A 208 15.55 15.49 -27.68
N SER A 209 14.53 15.88 -26.93
CA SER A 209 13.73 17.11 -27.17
C SER A 209 14.46 18.38 -26.73
N GLY A 210 15.25 18.32 -25.65
CA GLY A 210 16.07 19.44 -25.15
C GLY A 210 17.16 19.88 -26.14
N ASN A 211 17.68 18.95 -26.95
CA ASN A 211 18.67 19.27 -27.99
C ASN A 211 18.11 19.99 -29.23
N GLN A 212 16.78 20.01 -29.43
CA GLN A 212 16.14 20.80 -30.49
C GLN A 212 15.84 22.25 -30.08
N SER A 213 15.93 22.58 -28.78
CA SER A 213 15.53 23.89 -28.25
C SER A 213 16.69 24.91 -28.13
N GLN A 214 17.93 24.52 -28.45
CA GLN A 214 19.07 25.43 -28.51
C GLN A 214 19.37 25.83 -29.95
N GLN A 215 18.46 26.58 -30.57
CA GLN A 215 18.82 27.41 -31.73
C GLN A 215 18.74 28.87 -31.31
N PRO A 216 19.88 29.60 -31.21
CA PRO A 216 19.86 31.01 -30.89
C PRO A 216 19.09 31.76 -31.97
N GLY A 217 18.05 32.49 -31.57
CA GLY A 217 17.38 33.43 -32.44
C GLY A 217 18.38 34.49 -32.93
N GLN A 218 18.80 34.38 -34.19
CA GLN A 218 19.40 35.47 -34.94
C GLN A 218 18.60 35.70 -36.21
N GLY A 219 18.31 36.97 -36.44
CA GLY A 219 17.33 37.47 -37.40
C GLY A 219 17.53 36.97 -38.82
N THR A 220 16.40 36.90 -39.52
CA THR A 220 16.28 36.68 -40.96
C THR A 220 17.13 37.70 -41.73
N PRO A 221 17.98 37.25 -42.65
CA PRO A 221 17.73 37.48 -44.08
C PRO A 221 18.12 36.28 -44.98
N PRO A 222 17.77 36.27 -46.29
CA PRO A 222 16.91 35.28 -46.93
C PRO A 222 17.59 33.95 -47.30
N GLN A 223 16.73 32.94 -47.46
CA GLN A 223 16.97 31.54 -47.84
C GLN A 223 18.02 31.34 -48.93
N SER A 224 18.98 30.45 -48.64
CA SER A 224 19.59 29.55 -49.62
C SER A 224 19.25 28.10 -49.21
N GLN A 225 18.48 27.44 -50.07
CA GLN A 225 18.07 26.04 -49.94
C GLN A 225 19.29 25.10 -50.01
N PRO A 226 19.37 24.06 -49.16
CA PRO A 226 20.08 22.84 -49.49
C PRO A 226 19.11 21.86 -50.19
N SER A 227 19.58 21.28 -51.29
CA SER A 227 18.85 20.40 -52.20
C SER A 227 17.94 19.36 -51.51
N ALA A 228 16.70 19.31 -51.99
CA ALA A 228 15.73 18.29 -51.71
C ALA A 228 16.25 16.88 -52.06
N ALA A 229 16.02 15.93 -51.16
CA ALA A 229 15.93 14.52 -51.53
C ALA A 229 14.85 14.34 -52.62
N PRO A 230 15.01 13.41 -53.57
CA PRO A 230 14.11 13.30 -54.70
C PRO A 230 12.66 13.02 -54.22
N PRO A 231 11.64 13.56 -54.92
CA PRO A 231 10.25 13.37 -54.54
C PRO A 231 9.91 11.88 -54.57
N ARG A 232 9.39 11.36 -53.45
CA ARG A 232 8.84 9.99 -53.37
C ARG A 232 7.71 9.85 -54.38
N THR A 233 7.72 8.78 -55.16
CA THR A 233 6.67 8.54 -56.16
C THR A 233 5.35 8.18 -55.45
N PRO A 234 4.18 8.47 -56.06
CA PRO A 234 2.88 8.09 -55.50
C PRO A 234 2.76 6.60 -55.15
N GLU A 235 3.49 5.73 -55.86
CA GLU A 235 3.57 4.30 -55.57
C GLU A 235 4.27 3.96 -54.25
N GLN A 236 5.29 4.72 -53.83
CA GLN A 236 5.96 4.49 -52.55
C GLN A 236 5.08 4.88 -51.37
N GLN A 237 4.32 5.99 -51.47
CA GLN A 237 3.35 6.38 -50.44
C GLN A 237 2.18 5.39 -50.32
N ALA A 238 1.72 4.84 -51.44
CA ALA A 238 0.69 3.80 -51.44
C ALA A 238 1.17 2.48 -50.84
N GLN A 239 2.46 2.14 -51.03
CA GLN A 239 3.08 0.96 -50.44
C GLN A 239 3.26 1.11 -48.92
N ASP A 240 3.79 2.25 -48.45
CA ASP A 240 3.94 2.52 -47.01
C ASP A 240 2.58 2.46 -46.28
N GLY A 241 1.54 3.10 -46.85
CA GLY A 241 0.19 3.04 -46.25
C GLY A 241 -0.42 1.62 -46.23
N ARG A 242 -0.01 0.76 -47.18
CA ARG A 242 -0.43 -0.66 -47.21
C ARG A 242 0.34 -1.49 -46.20
N VAL A 243 1.62 -1.21 -45.97
CA VAL A 243 2.43 -1.83 -44.91
C VAL A 243 1.86 -1.46 -43.54
N ASP A 244 1.58 -0.18 -43.30
CA ASP A 244 0.95 0.28 -42.04
C ASP A 244 -0.41 -0.37 -41.79
N ALA A 245 -1.21 -0.56 -42.85
CA ALA A 245 -2.51 -1.23 -42.74
C ALA A 245 -2.37 -2.73 -42.41
N LEU A 246 -1.36 -3.39 -42.98
CA LEU A 246 -1.06 -4.79 -42.70
C LEU A 246 -0.55 -4.95 -41.26
N GLU A 247 0.30 -4.05 -40.79
CA GLU A 247 0.85 -4.08 -39.42
C GLU A 247 -0.27 -3.96 -38.38
N ARG A 248 -1.15 -2.96 -38.52
CA ARG A 248 -2.33 -2.81 -37.65
C ARG A 248 -3.26 -4.02 -37.68
N SER A 249 -3.46 -4.64 -38.85
CA SER A 249 -4.29 -5.84 -38.96
C SER A 249 -3.66 -7.05 -38.26
N SER A 250 -2.33 -7.13 -38.26
CA SER A 250 -1.58 -8.20 -37.60
C SER A 250 -1.60 -8.04 -36.07
N GLU A 251 -1.48 -6.80 -35.57
CA GLU A 251 -1.58 -6.46 -34.15
C GLU A 251 -2.97 -6.75 -33.61
N ALA A 252 -4.02 -6.30 -34.31
CA ALA A 252 -5.41 -6.58 -33.94
C ALA A 252 -5.67 -8.10 -33.86
N GLY A 253 -5.20 -8.87 -34.84
CA GLY A 253 -5.34 -10.33 -34.83
C GLY A 253 -4.51 -11.04 -33.75
N GLN A 254 -3.41 -10.45 -33.26
CA GLN A 254 -2.69 -10.97 -32.09
C GLN A 254 -3.43 -10.66 -30.79
N GLN A 255 -4.01 -9.47 -30.69
CA GLN A 255 -4.80 -9.05 -29.54
C GLN A 255 -6.09 -9.88 -29.37
N GLU A 256 -6.81 -10.14 -30.46
CA GLU A 256 -8.01 -11.00 -30.40
C GLU A 256 -7.68 -12.45 -29.97
N ARG A 257 -6.51 -12.96 -30.36
CA ARG A 257 -6.03 -14.29 -29.95
C ARG A 257 -5.67 -14.31 -28.46
N SER A 258 -4.98 -13.30 -27.95
CA SER A 258 -4.62 -13.24 -26.53
C SER A 258 -5.84 -13.04 -25.64
N GLU A 259 -6.79 -12.19 -26.03
CA GLU A 259 -8.07 -12.01 -25.32
C GLU A 259 -8.90 -13.31 -25.34
N GLY A 260 -8.91 -14.03 -26.47
CA GLY A 260 -9.56 -15.33 -26.59
C GLY A 260 -8.96 -16.40 -25.68
N ASP A 261 -7.63 -16.43 -25.56
CA ASP A 261 -6.91 -17.36 -24.69
C ASP A 261 -7.12 -17.04 -23.20
N GLN A 262 -7.07 -15.75 -22.82
CA GLN A 262 -7.40 -15.30 -21.46
C GLN A 262 -8.84 -15.65 -21.07
N ARG A 263 -9.78 -15.46 -21.99
CA ARG A 263 -11.18 -15.81 -21.77
C ARG A 263 -11.38 -17.32 -21.64
N ARG A 264 -10.67 -18.13 -22.44
CA ARG A 264 -10.70 -19.59 -22.31
C ARG A 264 -10.13 -20.04 -20.97
N ASP A 265 -9.00 -19.49 -20.55
CA ASP A 265 -8.39 -19.82 -19.27
C ASP A 265 -9.32 -19.51 -18.09
N TYR A 266 -9.96 -18.33 -18.11
CA TYR A 266 -10.97 -17.94 -17.11
C TYR A 266 -12.17 -18.89 -17.04
N LEU A 267 -12.61 -19.42 -18.20
CA LEU A 267 -13.74 -20.35 -18.26
C LEU A 267 -13.35 -21.79 -17.87
N GLN A 268 -12.10 -22.19 -18.11
CA GLN A 268 -11.60 -23.54 -17.86
C GLN A 268 -11.12 -23.70 -16.40
N ASN A 269 -10.56 -22.64 -15.82
CA ASN A 269 -10.13 -22.54 -14.43
C ASN A 269 -10.80 -21.32 -13.76
N PRO A 270 -12.12 -21.38 -13.49
CA PRO A 270 -12.77 -20.30 -12.75
C PRO A 270 -12.17 -20.24 -11.34
N PRO A 271 -11.70 -19.07 -10.87
CA PRO A 271 -11.13 -18.95 -9.53
C PRO A 271 -12.19 -19.28 -8.47
N ALA A 272 -11.81 -20.08 -7.48
CA ALA A 272 -12.69 -20.54 -6.39
C ALA A 272 -13.03 -19.46 -5.34
N ALA A 273 -12.51 -18.24 -5.52
CA ALA A 273 -12.70 -17.09 -4.66
C ALA A 273 -12.99 -15.84 -5.50
N PRO A 274 -13.62 -14.79 -4.93
CA PRO A 274 -13.81 -13.52 -5.61
C PRO A 274 -12.45 -13.03 -6.12
N VAL A 275 -12.39 -12.59 -7.37
CA VAL A 275 -11.19 -12.08 -8.04
C VAL A 275 -10.49 -11.08 -7.10
N ASP A 276 -9.31 -11.46 -6.60
CA ASP A 276 -8.46 -10.57 -5.81
C ASP A 276 -8.14 -9.34 -6.66
N ARG A 277 -8.51 -8.18 -6.12
CA ARG A 277 -8.29 -6.87 -6.70
C ARG A 277 -6.86 -6.41 -6.38
N PRO A 278 -6.28 -5.44 -7.13
CA PRO A 278 -4.83 -5.30 -7.21
C PRO A 278 -4.21 -4.54 -6.01
N TRP A 279 -4.39 -5.07 -4.81
CA TRP A 279 -3.55 -4.91 -3.61
C TRP A 279 -4.04 -5.87 -2.51
#